data_AF-A0A168K4F0-F1
#
_entry.id   AF-A0A168K4F0-F1
#
_cell.length_a   1.000
_cell.length_b   1.000
_cell.length_c   1.000
_cell.angle_alpha   90.00
_cell.angle_beta   90.00
_cell.angle_gamma   90.00
#
_symmetry.space_group_name_H-M   'P 1'
#
loop_
_entity.id
_entity.type
_entity.pdbx_description
1 polymer ?
#
loop_
_entity_poly.entity_id
_entity_poly.type
_entity_poly.pdbx_seq_one_letter_code
_entity_poly.pdbx_strand_id
1 'polypeptide(L)'
;MLGPSMEIMIQVGARFAPCMRHVDSMPPDERYVCLHTIAEKSKTPSTDPRLLNSSCSLSSICGMTTFHQNQVPDQTYRLLTPLFIHTGLIHLLINLAVLVILGAKVERIINSLRFSLLYIGSGVFGHALGANFAPPTTPFLGCSSSLFGLFGFLYVDLLHSWRHLEQPIRYLIKLLLGTALSFILGLLPGVDNFSHMGGLLAGVILSLFLWPPIQMDVRNESNKKKLVLFYLARLLCLCLYGLLLGILVHHFTTSKIDEECPYCRYLSCLPINGFCD
;
A
#
# COMPACT_ATOMS: atom_id res chain seq x y z
N MET A 1 -18.01 7.90 0.09
CA MET A 1 -17.46 8.51 -1.15
C MET A 1 -18.38 8.18 -2.30
N LEU A 2 -18.48 9.03 -3.34
CA LEU A 2 -19.16 8.65 -4.59
C LEU A 2 -18.33 7.56 -5.28
N GLY A 3 -18.73 6.29 -5.13
CA GLY A 3 -17.99 5.15 -5.63
C GLY A 3 -18.71 3.82 -5.40
N PRO A 4 -18.12 2.70 -5.88
CA PRO A 4 -18.69 1.36 -5.73
C PRO A 4 -18.81 0.92 -4.26
N SER A 5 -19.58 -0.13 -4.02
CA SER A 5 -19.65 -0.76 -2.69
C SER A 5 -18.33 -1.46 -2.33
N MET A 6 -18.08 -1.67 -1.03
CA MET A 6 -16.89 -2.39 -0.56
C MET A 6 -16.78 -3.81 -1.14
N GLU A 7 -17.91 -4.49 -1.36
CA GLU A 7 -17.97 -5.81 -1.99
C GLU A 7 -17.40 -5.79 -3.40
N ILE A 8 -17.82 -4.83 -4.23
CA ILE A 8 -17.27 -4.67 -5.59
C ILE A 8 -15.77 -4.41 -5.52
N MET A 9 -15.33 -3.59 -4.56
CA MET A 9 -13.90 -3.30 -4.40
C MET A 9 -13.08 -4.53 -4.02
N ILE A 10 -13.61 -5.39 -3.14
CA ILE A 10 -12.99 -6.69 -2.84
C ILE A 10 -12.95 -7.54 -4.12
N GLN A 11 -14.07 -7.66 -4.84
CA GLN A 11 -14.16 -8.49 -6.04
C GLN A 11 -13.22 -8.07 -7.17
N VAL A 12 -12.90 -6.78 -7.29
CA VAL A 12 -11.99 -6.26 -8.33
C VAL A 12 -10.52 -6.20 -7.89
N GLY A 13 -10.19 -6.64 -6.67
CA GLY A 13 -8.80 -6.83 -6.24
C GLY A 13 -8.30 -5.92 -5.11
N ALA A 14 -9.16 -5.36 -4.27
CA ALA A 14 -8.72 -4.66 -3.06
C ALA A 14 -7.94 -5.59 -2.12
N ARG A 15 -7.07 -5.03 -1.27
CA ARG A 15 -6.34 -5.77 -0.25
C ARG A 15 -7.33 -6.17 0.83
N PHE A 16 -7.58 -7.47 0.97
CA PHE A 16 -8.51 -8.00 1.95
C PHE A 16 -7.92 -9.30 2.51
N ALA A 17 -7.55 -9.29 3.79
CA ALA A 17 -6.76 -10.38 4.37
C ALA A 17 -7.44 -11.75 4.30
N PRO A 18 -8.77 -11.89 4.51
CA PRO A 18 -9.47 -13.17 4.35
C PRO A 18 -9.35 -13.78 2.95
N CYS A 19 -9.10 -13.00 1.90
CA CYS A 19 -8.86 -13.55 0.55
C CYS A 19 -7.42 -14.01 0.33
N MET A 20 -6.50 -13.62 1.21
CA MET A 20 -5.06 -13.82 1.03
C MET A 20 -4.47 -14.83 2.01
N ARG A 21 -5.12 -15.02 3.17
CA ARG A 21 -4.75 -15.99 4.21
C ARG A 21 -5.96 -16.38 5.07
N HIS A 22 -5.82 -17.42 5.88
CA HIS A 22 -6.78 -17.74 6.94
C HIS A 22 -6.82 -16.64 8.01
N VAL A 23 -8.03 -16.23 8.39
CA VAL A 23 -8.29 -15.23 9.42
C VAL A 23 -9.40 -15.77 10.33
N ASP A 24 -9.15 -15.85 11.64
CA ASP A 24 -10.06 -16.50 12.59
C ASP A 24 -11.40 -15.72 12.72
N SER A 25 -11.39 -14.40 12.47
CA SER A 25 -12.60 -13.56 12.44
C SER A 25 -13.44 -13.68 11.16
N MET A 26 -12.91 -14.30 10.09
CA MET A 26 -13.65 -14.57 8.86
C MET A 26 -13.18 -15.89 8.20
N PRO A 27 -13.55 -17.06 8.79
CA PRO A 27 -13.11 -18.37 8.33
C PRO A 27 -13.59 -18.75 6.90
N PRO A 28 -12.77 -19.42 6.09
CA PRO A 28 -13.12 -19.76 4.70
C PRO A 28 -14.22 -20.83 4.55
N ASP A 29 -14.48 -21.60 5.60
CA ASP A 29 -15.51 -22.65 5.67
C ASP A 29 -16.90 -22.13 6.04
N GLU A 30 -16.98 -20.90 6.58
CA GLU A 30 -18.24 -20.25 6.91
C GLU A 30 -18.94 -19.63 5.69
N ARG A 31 -20.23 -19.32 5.88
CA ARG A 31 -21.09 -18.67 4.90
C ARG A 31 -21.46 -17.27 5.39
N TYR A 32 -21.31 -16.29 4.51
CA TYR A 32 -21.56 -14.89 4.84
C TYR A 32 -22.75 -14.35 4.07
N VAL A 33 -23.39 -13.30 4.60
CA VAL A 33 -24.47 -12.62 3.87
C VAL A 33 -23.90 -11.97 2.61
N CYS A 34 -24.42 -12.36 1.43
CA CYS A 34 -24.10 -11.68 0.18
C CYS A 34 -24.69 -10.25 0.21
N LEU A 35 -23.90 -9.23 -0.09
CA LEU A 35 -24.38 -7.84 -0.08
C LEU A 35 -25.18 -7.46 -1.34
N HIS A 36 -25.07 -8.26 -2.41
CA HIS A 36 -25.86 -8.12 -3.64
C HIS A 36 -27.38 -8.08 -3.40
N THR A 37 -27.87 -8.77 -2.37
CA THR A 37 -29.30 -8.86 -2.00
C THR A 37 -29.83 -7.58 -1.34
N ILE A 38 -28.96 -6.73 -0.78
CA ILE A 38 -29.37 -5.50 -0.10
C ILE A 38 -29.63 -4.37 -1.11
N ALA A 39 -28.86 -4.32 -2.21
CA ALA A 39 -28.98 -3.28 -3.24
C ALA A 39 -30.27 -3.40 -4.06
N GLU A 40 -30.70 -4.63 -4.41
CA GLU A 40 -31.98 -4.89 -5.09
C GLU A 40 -33.19 -4.57 -4.19
N LYS A 41 -33.03 -4.71 -2.87
CA LYS A 41 -34.07 -4.44 -1.86
C LYS A 41 -34.46 -2.97 -1.75
N SER A 42 -33.65 -2.04 -2.25
CA SER A 42 -34.01 -0.60 -2.25
C SER A 42 -35.10 -0.23 -3.27
N LYS A 43 -35.44 -1.12 -4.21
CA LYS A 43 -36.38 -0.82 -5.29
C LYS A 43 -37.76 -1.48 -5.18
N THR A 44 -37.96 -2.47 -4.30
CA THR A 44 -39.28 -3.13 -4.14
C THR A 44 -39.45 -3.76 -2.75
N PRO A 45 -40.59 -3.57 -2.07
CA PRO A 45 -40.92 -4.33 -0.86
C PRO A 45 -41.38 -5.73 -1.28
N SER A 46 -40.55 -6.75 -1.06
CA SER A 46 -40.89 -8.14 -1.36
C SER A 46 -41.08 -8.99 -0.10
N THR A 47 -42.24 -9.64 -0.03
CA THR A 47 -42.75 -10.55 1.01
C THR A 47 -42.44 -12.03 0.71
N ASP A 48 -41.24 -12.35 0.21
CA ASP A 48 -40.88 -13.74 -0.15
C ASP A 48 -39.92 -14.39 0.90
N PRO A 49 -40.32 -15.51 1.56
CA PRO A 49 -39.50 -16.25 2.52
C PRO A 49 -38.19 -16.85 1.96
N ARG A 50 -37.99 -16.87 0.63
CA ARG A 50 -36.74 -17.36 0.00
C ARG A 50 -35.55 -16.41 0.13
N LEU A 51 -35.76 -15.18 0.63
CA LEU A 51 -34.69 -14.19 0.84
C LEU A 51 -33.75 -14.49 2.04
N LEU A 52 -33.99 -15.57 2.79
CA LEU A 52 -33.10 -16.03 3.87
C LEU A 52 -31.88 -16.85 3.36
N ASN A 53 -31.76 -17.07 2.04
CA ASN A 53 -30.80 -18.00 1.43
C ASN A 53 -29.63 -17.35 0.65
N SER A 54 -29.46 -16.03 0.68
CA SER A 54 -28.34 -15.39 -0.04
C SER A 54 -27.05 -15.41 0.79
N SER A 55 -26.56 -16.63 1.07
CA SER A 55 -25.29 -16.85 1.74
C SER A 55 -24.18 -17.16 0.72
N CYS A 56 -23.10 -16.38 0.76
CA CYS A 56 -21.95 -16.48 -0.12
C CYS A 56 -20.83 -17.25 0.56
N SER A 57 -20.07 -18.02 -0.23
CA SER A 57 -18.77 -18.52 0.22
C SER A 57 -17.77 -17.37 0.27
N LEU A 58 -16.70 -17.51 1.06
CA LEU A 58 -15.61 -16.53 1.05
C LEU A 58 -15.01 -16.34 -0.35
N SER A 59 -14.87 -17.41 -1.13
CA SER A 59 -14.39 -17.33 -2.52
C SER A 59 -15.29 -16.45 -3.40
N SER A 60 -16.61 -16.49 -3.20
CA SER A 60 -17.56 -15.64 -3.92
C SER A 60 -17.46 -14.16 -3.54
N ILE A 61 -17.15 -13.86 -2.28
CA ILE A 61 -16.90 -12.48 -1.81
C ILE A 61 -15.58 -11.97 -2.38
N CYS A 62 -14.55 -12.81 -2.34
CA CYS A 62 -13.22 -12.49 -2.83
C CYS A 62 -13.22 -12.20 -4.33
N GLY A 63 -13.83 -13.07 -5.14
CA GLY A 63 -13.88 -12.89 -6.59
C GLY A 63 -12.50 -12.72 -7.24
N MET A 64 -12.48 -12.07 -8.41
CA MET A 64 -11.35 -11.87 -9.34
C MET A 64 -10.72 -13.17 -9.89
N THR A 65 -10.28 -14.07 -9.02
CA THR A 65 -9.83 -15.42 -9.34
C THR A 65 -10.41 -16.41 -8.33
N THR A 66 -10.51 -17.69 -8.68
CA THR A 66 -10.84 -18.73 -7.70
C THR A 66 -9.62 -19.03 -6.83
N PHE A 67 -9.84 -19.61 -5.65
CA PHE A 67 -8.76 -20.20 -4.85
C PHE A 67 -8.23 -21.46 -5.55
N HIS A 68 -6.92 -21.72 -5.49
CA HIS A 68 -6.31 -22.91 -6.08
C HIS A 68 -6.76 -24.19 -5.38
N GLN A 69 -6.88 -24.14 -4.05
CA GLN A 69 -7.49 -25.18 -3.24
C GLN A 69 -8.77 -24.64 -2.63
N ASN A 70 -9.84 -25.43 -2.67
CA ASN A 70 -11.11 -25.03 -2.09
C ASN A 70 -10.91 -24.65 -0.62
N GLN A 71 -11.44 -23.49 -0.23
CA GLN A 71 -11.39 -22.97 1.15
C GLN A 71 -9.98 -22.64 1.66
N VAL A 72 -8.97 -22.53 0.79
CA VAL A 72 -7.63 -22.05 1.16
C VAL A 72 -7.37 -20.71 0.48
N PRO A 73 -7.44 -19.58 1.20
CA PRO A 73 -7.17 -18.27 0.62
C PRO A 73 -5.71 -18.13 0.18
N ASP A 74 -5.50 -17.68 -1.06
CA ASP A 74 -4.19 -17.67 -1.72
C ASP A 74 -3.98 -16.47 -2.68
N GLN A 75 -4.82 -15.44 -2.58
CA GLN A 75 -4.84 -14.31 -3.53
C GLN A 75 -3.77 -13.25 -3.22
N THR A 76 -2.50 -13.65 -3.13
CA THR A 76 -1.36 -12.78 -2.78
C THR A 76 -1.12 -11.63 -3.77
N TYR A 77 -1.63 -11.72 -5.01
CA TYR A 77 -1.64 -10.62 -5.98
C TYR A 77 -2.34 -9.36 -5.45
N ARG A 78 -3.16 -9.48 -4.40
CA ARG A 78 -3.81 -8.37 -3.68
C ARG A 78 -2.85 -7.47 -2.91
N LEU A 79 -1.55 -7.73 -2.97
CA LEU A 79 -0.51 -6.76 -2.61
C LEU A 79 -0.26 -5.74 -3.74
N LEU A 80 -0.51 -6.11 -5.00
CA LEU A 80 -0.24 -5.30 -6.18
C LEU A 80 -1.52 -4.64 -6.75
N THR A 81 -2.58 -5.42 -6.94
CA THR A 81 -3.83 -4.95 -7.55
C THR A 81 -4.47 -3.71 -6.90
N PRO A 82 -4.41 -3.50 -5.57
CA PRO A 82 -5.07 -2.34 -4.96
C PRO A 82 -4.48 -1.00 -5.39
N LEU A 83 -3.25 -0.98 -5.94
CA LEU A 83 -2.62 0.24 -6.47
C LEU A 83 -3.42 0.89 -7.61
N PHE A 84 -4.27 0.11 -8.29
CA PHE A 84 -5.04 0.56 -9.45
C PHE A 84 -6.51 0.80 -9.12
N ILE A 85 -6.95 0.51 -7.90
CA ILE A 85 -8.35 0.57 -7.47
C ILE A 85 -8.51 1.73 -6.50
N HIS A 86 -9.62 2.47 -6.60
CA HIS A 86 -9.89 3.64 -5.75
C HIS A 86 -11.33 3.61 -5.22
N THR A 87 -11.53 4.06 -3.98
CA THR A 87 -12.81 4.04 -3.26
C THR A 87 -13.92 4.85 -3.93
N GLY A 88 -13.54 5.79 -4.78
CA GLY A 88 -14.46 6.64 -5.51
C GLY A 88 -13.74 7.76 -6.23
N LEU A 89 -14.53 8.58 -6.91
CA LEU A 89 -14.00 9.62 -7.79
C LEU A 89 -13.12 10.64 -7.06
N ILE A 90 -13.53 11.08 -5.87
CA ILE A 90 -12.78 12.07 -5.08
C ILE A 90 -11.41 11.51 -4.66
N HIS A 91 -11.36 10.26 -4.18
CA HIS A 91 -10.11 9.61 -3.79
C HIS A 91 -9.16 9.47 -4.99
N LEU A 92 -9.68 9.07 -6.15
CA LEU A 92 -8.92 8.99 -7.39
C LEU A 92 -8.36 10.36 -7.80
N LEU A 93 -9.19 11.41 -7.80
CA LEU A 93 -8.76 12.76 -8.21
C LEU A 93 -7.66 13.32 -7.30
N ILE A 94 -7.75 13.11 -5.99
CA ILE A 94 -6.72 13.53 -5.03
C ILE A 94 -5.41 12.79 -5.31
N ASN A 95 -5.45 11.46 -5.45
CA ASN A 95 -4.25 10.67 -5.73
C ASN A 95 -3.62 11.03 -7.08
N LEU A 96 -4.44 11.26 -8.11
CA LEU A 96 -3.95 11.72 -9.42
C LEU A 96 -3.32 13.11 -9.35
N ALA A 97 -3.91 14.05 -8.60
CA ALA A 97 -3.32 15.37 -8.42
C ALA A 97 -1.94 15.28 -7.75
N VAL A 98 -1.82 14.50 -6.68
CA VAL A 98 -0.53 14.27 -5.99
C VAL A 98 0.46 13.55 -6.92
N LEU A 99 0.01 12.54 -7.67
CA LEU A 99 0.83 11.81 -8.62
C LEU A 99 1.35 12.70 -9.75
N VAL A 100 0.53 13.58 -10.29
CA VAL A 100 0.95 14.53 -11.35
C VAL A 100 1.93 15.56 -10.80
N ILE A 101 1.70 16.09 -9.59
CA ILE A 101 2.57 17.12 -9.00
C ILE A 101 3.91 16.54 -8.54
N LEU A 102 3.89 15.50 -7.70
CA LEU A 102 5.09 14.90 -7.12
C LEU A 102 5.70 13.86 -8.04
N GLY A 103 4.89 13.01 -8.66
CA GLY A 103 5.37 11.96 -9.55
C GLY A 103 6.06 12.51 -10.78
N ALA A 104 5.51 13.54 -11.44
CA ALA A 104 6.20 14.17 -12.58
C ALA A 104 7.55 14.79 -12.19
N LYS A 105 7.68 15.31 -10.95
CA LYS A 105 8.96 15.81 -10.44
C LYS A 105 9.95 14.65 -10.27
N VAL A 106 9.55 13.58 -9.60
CA VAL A 106 10.42 12.41 -9.36
C VAL A 106 10.82 11.75 -10.68
N GLU A 107 9.87 11.56 -11.59
CA GLU A 107 10.10 10.96 -12.91
C GLU A 107 11.15 11.73 -13.72
N ARG A 108 11.14 13.07 -13.68
CA ARG A 108 12.19 13.88 -14.35
C ARG A 108 13.58 13.67 -13.75
N ILE A 109 13.68 13.33 -12.47
CA ILE A 109 14.95 13.09 -11.79
C ILE A 109 15.50 11.71 -12.16
N ILE A 110 14.66 10.67 -12.15
CA ILE A 110 15.12 9.28 -12.27
C ILE A 110 14.75 8.56 -13.56
N ASN A 111 14.05 9.21 -14.49
CA ASN A 111 13.39 8.65 -15.68
C ASN A 111 12.20 7.71 -15.38
N SER A 112 11.40 7.45 -16.42
CA SER A 112 10.15 6.69 -16.34
C SER A 112 10.33 5.26 -15.85
N LEU A 113 11.37 4.54 -16.29
CA LEU A 113 11.58 3.15 -15.88
C LEU A 113 11.83 3.05 -14.37
N ARG A 114 12.72 3.90 -13.85
CA ARG A 114 13.03 3.88 -12.41
C ARG A 114 11.88 4.43 -11.58
N PHE A 115 11.15 5.40 -12.11
CA PHE A 115 9.91 5.88 -11.50
C PHE A 115 8.89 4.76 -11.36
N SER A 116 8.65 3.96 -12.41
CA SER A 116 7.74 2.81 -12.33
C SER A 116 8.20 1.77 -11.30
N LEU A 117 9.50 1.45 -11.24
CA LEU A 117 10.05 0.53 -10.23
C LEU A 117 9.88 1.07 -8.81
N LEU A 118 10.16 2.36 -8.59
CA LEU A 118 9.95 3.03 -7.31
C LEU A 118 8.47 3.00 -6.91
N TYR A 119 7.59 3.40 -7.83
CA TYR A 119 6.16 3.49 -7.59
C TYR A 119 5.54 2.13 -7.26
N ILE A 120 5.77 1.12 -8.10
CA ILE A 120 5.22 -0.22 -7.88
C ILE A 120 5.87 -0.87 -6.65
N GLY A 121 7.20 -0.80 -6.52
CA GLY A 121 7.93 -1.44 -5.43
C GLY A 121 7.58 -0.86 -4.06
N SER A 122 7.46 0.46 -3.94
CA SER A 122 7.02 1.09 -2.69
C SER A 122 5.56 0.77 -2.37
N GLY A 123 4.70 0.74 -3.39
CA GLY A 123 3.29 0.39 -3.24
C GLY A 123 3.07 -1.02 -2.72
N VAL A 124 3.72 -2.01 -3.34
CA VAL A 124 3.65 -3.44 -2.93
C VAL A 124 4.20 -3.63 -1.52
N PHE A 125 5.34 -3.02 -1.21
CA PHE A 125 5.92 -3.10 0.15
C PHE A 125 5.00 -2.44 1.18
N GLY A 126 4.43 -1.28 0.86
CA GLY A 126 3.42 -0.63 1.69
C GLY A 126 2.26 -1.56 1.98
N HIS A 127 1.62 -2.12 0.95
CA HIS A 127 0.53 -3.07 1.14
C HIS A 127 0.93 -4.34 1.90
N ALA A 128 2.17 -4.82 1.77
CA ALA A 128 2.67 -5.93 2.57
C ALA A 128 2.78 -5.55 4.06
N LEU A 129 3.24 -4.35 4.38
CA LEU A 129 3.25 -3.85 5.75
C LEU A 129 1.82 -3.67 6.28
N GLY A 130 0.93 -3.08 5.48
CA GLY A 130 -0.49 -2.94 5.82
C GLY A 130 -1.21 -4.27 6.03
N ALA A 131 -0.86 -5.31 5.26
CA ALA A 131 -1.39 -6.67 5.44
C ALA A 131 -1.08 -7.27 6.80
N ASN A 132 0.05 -6.89 7.40
CA ASN A 132 0.49 -7.40 8.69
C ASN A 132 -0.15 -6.70 9.89
N PHE A 133 -0.59 -5.44 9.77
CA PHE A 133 -0.91 -4.64 10.95
C PHE A 133 -2.23 -3.87 10.86
N ALA A 134 -2.81 -3.73 9.67
CA ALA A 134 -4.15 -3.15 9.54
C ALA A 134 -5.23 -4.19 9.89
N PRO A 135 -6.43 -3.76 10.31
CA PRO A 135 -7.54 -4.66 10.60
C PRO A 135 -7.81 -5.64 9.44
N PRO A 136 -7.89 -6.96 9.69
CA PRO A 136 -7.90 -7.96 8.63
C PRO A 136 -9.20 -7.94 7.82
N THR A 137 -10.32 -7.61 8.46
CA THR A 137 -11.68 -7.60 7.88
C THR A 137 -12.07 -6.27 7.24
N THR A 138 -11.12 -5.35 7.08
CA THR A 138 -11.32 -4.08 6.36
C THR A 138 -10.57 -4.13 5.03
N PRO A 139 -11.23 -3.89 3.88
CA PRO A 139 -10.53 -3.85 2.62
C PRO A 139 -9.84 -2.49 2.39
N PHE A 140 -8.58 -2.54 1.96
CA PHE A 140 -7.75 -1.36 1.70
C PHE A 140 -7.29 -1.31 0.24
N LEU A 141 -7.15 -0.11 -0.30
CA LEU A 141 -6.86 0.14 -1.72
C LEU A 141 -6.44 1.58 -1.97
N GLY A 142 -5.95 1.83 -3.18
CA GLY A 142 -5.40 3.10 -3.62
C GLY A 142 -3.89 3.03 -3.83
N CYS A 143 -3.37 4.00 -4.56
CA CYS A 143 -1.93 4.11 -4.80
C CYS A 143 -1.19 4.95 -3.76
N SER A 144 -1.85 5.35 -2.67
CA SER A 144 -1.26 6.26 -1.68
C SER A 144 0.02 5.67 -1.06
N SER A 145 0.12 4.35 -0.89
CA SER A 145 1.37 3.66 -0.52
C SER A 145 2.53 3.99 -1.46
N SER A 146 2.30 3.95 -2.78
CA SER A 146 3.28 4.38 -3.78
C SER A 146 3.62 5.87 -3.69
N LEU A 147 2.62 6.72 -3.41
CA LEU A 147 2.82 8.17 -3.26
C LEU A 147 3.70 8.49 -2.04
N PHE A 148 3.53 7.78 -0.92
CA PHE A 148 4.44 7.86 0.22
C PHE A 148 5.86 7.37 -0.13
N GLY A 149 5.98 6.40 -1.04
CA GLY A 149 7.26 6.04 -1.64
C GLY A 149 7.96 7.20 -2.36
N LEU A 150 7.19 8.06 -3.04
CA LEU A 150 7.73 9.28 -3.66
C LEU A 150 8.20 10.29 -2.61
N PHE A 151 7.51 10.44 -1.47
CA PHE A 151 8.02 11.23 -0.35
C PHE A 151 9.36 10.69 0.16
N GLY A 152 9.47 9.36 0.32
CA GLY A 152 10.71 8.69 0.72
C GLY A 152 11.87 9.00 -0.23
N PHE A 153 11.59 8.99 -1.54
CA PHE A 153 12.54 9.42 -2.55
C PHE A 153 12.95 10.88 -2.42
N LEU A 154 12.00 11.78 -2.20
CA LEU A 154 12.29 13.22 -2.08
C LEU A 154 13.11 13.54 -0.81
N TYR A 155 13.02 12.74 0.25
CA TYR A 155 13.93 12.87 1.41
C TYR A 155 15.36 12.51 1.03
N VAL A 156 15.55 11.40 0.30
CA VAL A 156 16.89 10.98 -0.18
C VAL A 156 17.46 11.98 -1.18
N ASP A 157 16.65 12.48 -2.13
CA ASP A 157 17.01 13.57 -3.04
C ASP A 157 17.52 14.79 -2.28
N LEU A 158 16.73 15.27 -1.31
CA LEU A 158 17.05 16.45 -0.53
C LEU A 158 18.38 16.30 0.22
N LEU A 159 18.61 15.16 0.85
CA LEU A 159 19.87 14.90 1.57
C LEU A 159 21.06 14.85 0.62
N HIS A 160 20.88 14.27 -0.56
CA HIS A 160 21.94 14.20 -1.58
C HIS A 160 22.25 15.57 -2.18
N SER A 161 21.20 16.35 -2.46
CA SER A 161 21.27 17.66 -3.11
C SER A 161 21.44 18.81 -2.11
N TRP A 162 21.61 18.53 -0.81
CA TRP A 162 21.51 19.51 0.29
C TRP A 162 22.41 20.74 0.08
N ARG A 163 23.65 20.53 -0.35
CA ARG A 163 24.63 21.61 -0.56
C ARG A 163 24.42 22.41 -1.85
N HIS A 164 23.61 21.88 -2.77
CA HIS A 164 23.34 22.49 -4.08
C HIS A 164 22.02 23.25 -4.11
N LEU A 165 21.18 23.09 -3.09
CA LEU A 165 19.92 23.79 -2.95
C LEU A 165 20.15 25.15 -2.28
N GLU A 166 19.52 26.20 -2.81
CA GLU A 166 19.57 27.53 -2.21
C GLU A 166 18.89 27.58 -0.83
N GLN A 167 17.82 26.79 -0.65
CA GLN A 167 16.96 26.83 0.54
C GLN A 167 16.58 25.42 1.06
N PRO A 168 17.56 24.58 1.44
CA PRO A 168 17.33 23.17 1.79
C PRO A 168 16.44 23.01 3.02
N ILE A 169 16.57 23.87 4.03
CA ILE A 169 15.75 23.84 5.25
C ILE A 169 14.27 24.14 4.94
N ARG A 170 13.98 25.14 4.09
CA ARG A 170 12.60 25.45 3.70
C ARG A 170 11.97 24.29 2.92
N TYR A 171 12.76 23.62 2.07
CA TYR A 171 12.31 22.43 1.36
C TYR A 171 12.05 21.27 2.32
N LEU A 172 12.94 21.02 3.29
CA LEU A 172 12.76 20.03 4.36
C LEU A 172 11.47 20.27 5.14
N ILE A 173 11.23 21.51 5.58
CA ILE A 173 10.02 21.87 6.33
C ILE A 173 8.76 21.59 5.50
N LYS A 174 8.73 21.97 4.22
CA LYS A 174 7.60 21.68 3.33
C LYS A 174 7.35 20.17 3.19
N LEU A 175 8.42 19.39 3.04
CA LEU A 175 8.34 17.94 2.89
C LEU A 175 7.84 17.27 4.17
N LEU A 176 8.36 17.68 5.34
CA LEU A 176 7.92 17.22 6.65
C LEU A 176 6.45 17.58 6.92
N LEU A 177 6.04 18.82 6.64
CA LEU A 177 4.65 19.25 6.80
C LEU A 177 3.71 18.45 5.89
N GLY A 178 4.08 18.24 4.63
CA GLY A 178 3.30 17.42 3.70
C GLY A 178 3.17 15.96 4.16
N THR A 179 4.28 15.38 4.64
CA THR A 179 4.29 14.00 5.16
C THR A 179 3.44 13.88 6.43
N ALA A 180 3.61 14.81 7.38
CA ALA A 180 2.86 14.82 8.64
C ALA A 180 1.35 15.03 8.39
N LEU A 181 0.98 15.99 7.54
CA LEU A 181 -0.42 16.20 7.15
C LEU A 181 -1.02 14.94 6.52
N SER A 182 -0.26 14.25 5.67
CA SER A 182 -0.73 13.02 5.02
C SER A 182 -0.97 11.89 6.02
N PHE A 183 -0.11 11.73 7.04
CA PHE A 183 -0.34 10.77 8.12
C PHE A 183 -1.52 11.15 9.03
N ILE A 184 -1.70 12.44 9.32
CA ILE A 184 -2.86 12.95 10.08
C ILE A 184 -4.16 12.67 9.32
N LEU A 185 -4.20 12.95 8.02
CA LEU A 185 -5.34 12.62 7.17
C LEU A 185 -5.55 11.10 7.07
N GLY A 186 -4.50 10.31 7.21
CA GLY A 186 -4.58 8.85 7.24
C GLY A 186 -5.17 8.26 8.52
N LEU A 187 -5.51 9.09 9.52
CA LEU A 187 -6.31 8.68 10.68
C LEU A 187 -7.83 8.69 10.39
N LEU A 188 -8.24 9.12 9.18
CA LEU A 188 -9.62 9.06 8.74
C LEU A 188 -10.03 7.62 8.40
N PRO A 189 -11.31 7.25 8.57
CA PRO A 189 -11.79 5.89 8.28
C PRO A 189 -11.50 5.44 6.84
N GLY A 190 -11.06 4.19 6.70
CA GLY A 190 -10.77 3.57 5.40
C GLY A 190 -9.41 3.96 4.81
N VAL A 191 -8.53 4.61 5.59
CA VAL A 191 -7.15 4.91 5.20
C VAL A 191 -6.18 4.03 5.97
N ASP A 192 -5.12 3.57 5.30
CA ASP A 192 -4.14 2.64 5.84
C ASP A 192 -2.79 3.32 6.07
N ASN A 193 -2.56 3.75 7.31
CA ASN A 193 -1.30 4.38 7.68
C ASN A 193 -0.13 3.38 7.78
N PHE A 194 -0.39 2.08 7.97
CA PHE A 194 0.67 1.08 7.85
C PHE A 194 1.16 0.97 6.42
N SER A 195 0.25 0.98 5.45
CA SER A 195 0.65 1.03 4.03
C SER A 195 1.40 2.30 3.66
N HIS A 196 1.01 3.46 4.22
CA HIS A 196 1.74 4.72 4.05
C HIS A 196 3.16 4.65 4.63
N MET A 197 3.30 4.14 5.85
CA MET A 197 4.60 3.97 6.51
C MET A 197 5.50 3.00 5.75
N GLY A 198 4.96 1.88 5.30
CA GLY A 198 5.71 0.90 4.51
C GLY A 198 6.12 1.46 3.15
N GLY A 199 5.23 2.21 2.50
CA GLY A 199 5.52 2.94 1.27
C GLY A 199 6.68 3.93 1.44
N LEU A 200 6.64 4.75 2.50
CA LEU A 200 7.69 5.71 2.82
C LEU A 200 9.05 5.03 3.06
N LEU A 201 9.07 3.97 3.88
CA LEU A 201 10.28 3.21 4.19
C LEU A 201 10.88 2.56 2.94
N ALA A 202 10.04 1.88 2.15
CA ALA A 202 10.45 1.28 0.89
C ALA A 202 10.95 2.33 -0.10
N GLY A 203 10.28 3.50 -0.15
CA GLY A 203 10.72 4.65 -0.91
C GLY A 203 12.16 5.03 -0.58
N VAL A 204 12.49 5.22 0.70
CA VAL A 204 13.86 5.55 1.14
C VAL A 204 14.86 4.47 0.69
N ILE A 205 14.56 3.19 0.92
CA ILE A 205 15.46 2.08 0.57
C ILE A 205 15.67 1.97 -0.96
N LEU A 206 14.58 1.98 -1.73
CA LEU A 206 14.62 1.88 -3.19
C LEU A 206 15.27 3.11 -3.84
N SER A 207 15.16 4.28 -3.22
CA SER A 207 15.76 5.51 -3.74
C SER A 207 17.29 5.44 -3.75
N LEU A 208 17.89 4.85 -2.71
CA LEU A 208 19.34 4.61 -2.67
C LEU A 208 19.80 3.68 -3.79
N PHE A 209 18.93 2.77 -4.26
CA PHE A 209 19.18 1.92 -5.42
C PHE A 209 18.96 2.65 -6.76
N LEU A 210 17.88 3.43 -6.87
CA LEU A 210 17.36 3.99 -8.13
C LEU A 210 17.90 5.40 -8.47
N TRP A 211 18.49 6.11 -7.51
CA TRP A 211 19.05 7.45 -7.71
C TRP A 211 19.97 7.50 -8.96
N PRO A 212 20.10 8.60 -9.69
CA PRO A 212 21.02 8.69 -10.82
C PRO A 212 22.48 8.44 -10.39
N PRO A 213 23.28 7.67 -11.16
CA PRO A 213 24.70 7.50 -10.85
C PRO A 213 25.43 8.83 -11.02
N ILE A 214 26.37 9.11 -10.12
CA ILE A 214 27.28 10.26 -10.25
C ILE A 214 28.25 9.96 -11.39
N GLN A 215 28.32 10.84 -12.39
CA GLN A 215 29.34 10.74 -13.44
C GLN A 215 30.71 11.04 -12.82
N MET A 216 31.58 10.01 -12.77
CA MET A 216 32.91 10.10 -12.17
C MET A 216 33.97 9.76 -13.23
N ASP A 217 35.09 10.50 -13.22
CA ASP A 217 36.22 10.20 -14.10
C ASP A 217 36.86 8.86 -13.71
N VAL A 218 36.64 7.84 -14.54
CA VAL A 218 37.05 6.45 -14.30
C VAL A 218 38.55 6.22 -14.53
N ARG A 219 39.29 7.24 -15.01
CA ARG A 219 40.75 7.14 -15.19
C ARG A 219 41.51 7.17 -13.87
N ASN A 220 40.91 7.71 -12.81
CA ASN A 220 41.46 7.75 -11.47
C ASN A 220 41.09 6.49 -10.67
N GLU A 221 42.08 5.74 -10.17
CA GLU A 221 41.88 4.53 -9.35
C GLU A 221 41.03 4.79 -8.09
N SER A 222 41.12 5.98 -7.49
CA SER A 222 40.25 6.37 -6.37
C SER A 222 38.77 6.46 -6.77
N ASN A 223 38.49 6.98 -7.97
CA ASN A 223 37.15 7.07 -8.50
C ASN A 223 36.60 5.70 -8.90
N LYS A 224 37.44 4.79 -9.40
CA LYS A 224 37.05 3.38 -9.63
C LYS A 224 36.60 2.70 -8.34
N LYS A 225 37.36 2.83 -7.25
CA LYS A 225 36.98 2.27 -5.93
C LYS A 225 35.65 2.83 -5.43
N LYS A 226 35.43 4.14 -5.55
CA LYS A 226 34.16 4.78 -5.19
C LYS A 226 32.99 4.30 -6.05
N LEU A 227 33.20 4.09 -7.35
CA LEU A 227 32.18 3.57 -8.25
C LEU A 227 31.81 2.11 -7.89
N VAL A 228 32.79 1.26 -7.59
CA VAL A 228 32.55 -0.11 -7.13
C VAL A 228 31.76 -0.11 -5.82
N LEU A 229 32.18 0.68 -4.84
CA LEU A 229 31.49 0.81 -3.55
C LEU A 229 30.04 1.29 -3.75
N PHE A 230 29.81 2.21 -4.68
CA PHE A 230 28.49 2.71 -5.02
C PHE A 230 27.57 1.60 -5.58
N TYR A 231 28.05 0.78 -6.50
CA TYR A 231 27.26 -0.36 -7.01
C TYR A 231 27.06 -1.46 -5.97
N LEU A 232 28.04 -1.72 -5.10
CA LEU A 232 27.87 -2.65 -3.97
C LEU A 232 26.80 -2.17 -2.99
N ALA A 233 26.80 -0.87 -2.64
CA ALA A 233 25.78 -0.28 -1.79
C ALA A 233 24.37 -0.39 -2.40
N ARG A 234 24.25 -0.22 -3.72
CA ARG A 234 23.00 -0.44 -4.45
C ARG A 234 22.51 -1.88 -4.36
N LEU A 235 23.40 -2.85 -4.61
CA LEU A 235 23.06 -4.26 -4.50
C LEU A 235 22.61 -4.60 -3.08
N LEU A 236 23.30 -4.08 -2.06
CA LEU A 236 22.91 -4.25 -0.67
C LEU A 236 21.51 -3.68 -0.38
N CYS A 237 21.17 -2.50 -0.88
CA CYS A 237 19.83 -1.91 -0.72
C CYS A 237 18.74 -2.77 -1.38
N LEU A 238 19.02 -3.33 -2.56
CA LEU A 238 18.08 -4.22 -3.25
C LEU A 238 17.89 -5.54 -2.48
N CYS A 239 18.97 -6.13 -1.97
CA CYS A 239 18.91 -7.31 -1.12
C CYS A 239 18.15 -7.04 0.18
N LEU A 240 18.38 -5.89 0.82
CA LEU A 240 17.68 -5.46 2.02
C LEU A 240 16.17 -5.30 1.76
N TYR A 241 15.80 -4.65 0.66
CA TYR A 241 14.40 -4.52 0.25
C TYR A 241 13.74 -5.91 0.07
N GLY A 242 14.40 -6.80 -0.68
CA GLY A 242 13.89 -8.16 -0.93
C GLY A 242 13.76 -8.99 0.35
N LEU A 243 14.75 -8.90 1.25
CA LEU A 243 14.74 -9.57 2.55
C LEU A 243 13.58 -9.07 3.42
N LEU A 244 13.43 -7.76 3.57
CA LEU A 244 12.35 -7.17 4.37
C LEU A 244 10.97 -7.50 3.80
N LEU A 245 10.81 -7.44 2.47
CA LEU A 245 9.56 -7.83 1.83
C LEU A 245 9.27 -9.33 2.05
N GLY A 246 10.28 -10.18 1.94
CA GLY A 246 10.17 -11.62 2.21
C GLY A 246 9.77 -11.90 3.66
N ILE A 247 10.37 -11.18 4.63
CA ILE A 247 9.99 -11.27 6.05
C ILE A 247 8.54 -10.84 6.26
N LEU A 248 8.11 -9.72 5.66
CA LEU A 248 6.72 -9.24 5.79
C LEU A 248 5.71 -10.22 5.20
N VAL A 249 5.99 -10.78 4.02
CA VAL A 249 5.09 -11.76 3.39
C VAL A 249 5.10 -13.07 4.18
N HIS A 250 6.26 -13.55 4.62
CA HIS A 250 6.35 -14.75 5.45
C HIS A 250 5.57 -14.58 6.75
N HIS A 251 5.82 -13.49 7.48
CA HIS A 251 5.12 -13.14 8.72
C HIS A 251 3.60 -13.08 8.49
N PHE A 252 3.16 -12.43 7.42
CA PHE A 252 1.74 -12.37 7.07
C PHE A 252 1.12 -13.77 6.88
N THR A 253 1.85 -14.69 6.24
CA THR A 253 1.34 -16.05 5.97
C THR A 253 1.40 -16.99 7.17
N THR A 254 2.32 -16.79 8.12
CA THR A 254 2.57 -17.74 9.22
C THR A 254 2.06 -17.28 10.57
N SER A 255 2.02 -15.98 10.83
CA SER A 255 1.71 -15.44 12.17
C SER A 255 0.22 -15.25 12.39
N LYS A 256 -0.23 -15.49 13.63
CA LYS A 256 -1.57 -15.09 14.10
C LYS A 256 -1.56 -13.63 14.53
N ILE A 257 -1.57 -12.74 13.55
CA ILE A 257 -1.51 -11.28 13.72
C ILE A 257 -2.59 -10.75 14.69
N ASP A 258 -3.75 -11.40 14.75
CA ASP A 258 -4.92 -10.92 15.51
C ASP A 258 -4.64 -10.84 17.03
N GLU A 259 -3.60 -11.52 17.54
CA GLU A 259 -3.21 -11.50 18.96
C GLU A 259 -1.97 -10.61 19.25
N GLU A 260 -1.19 -10.23 18.24
CA GLU A 260 0.17 -9.70 18.44
C GLU A 260 0.22 -8.18 18.70
N CYS A 261 -0.81 -7.40 18.35
CA CYS A 261 -0.77 -5.94 18.56
C CYS A 261 -2.14 -5.26 18.80
N PRO A 262 -2.65 -5.23 20.05
CA PRO A 262 -3.95 -4.62 20.37
C PRO A 262 -4.02 -3.10 20.13
N TYR A 263 -2.87 -2.40 20.16
CA TYR A 263 -2.80 -0.94 19.96
C TYR A 263 -2.48 -0.52 18.52
N CYS A 264 -2.14 -1.45 17.63
CA CYS A 264 -1.74 -1.12 16.25
C CYS A 264 -2.84 -0.42 15.47
N ARG A 265 -4.11 -0.73 15.75
CA ARG A 265 -5.26 -0.07 15.11
C ARG A 265 -5.21 1.46 15.22
N TYR A 266 -4.74 2.01 16.34
CA TYR A 266 -4.69 3.46 16.58
C TYR A 266 -3.67 4.23 15.73
N LEU A 267 -2.80 3.52 15.00
CA LEU A 267 -1.95 4.16 13.99
C LEU A 267 -2.73 4.53 12.72
N SER A 268 -3.87 3.86 12.47
CA SER A 268 -4.70 4.07 11.27
C SER A 268 -6.09 4.65 11.59
N CYS A 269 -6.43 4.88 12.87
CA CYS A 269 -7.74 5.39 13.26
C CYS A 269 -7.67 6.16 14.58
N LEU A 270 -8.60 7.10 14.77
CA LEU A 270 -8.84 7.75 16.06
C LEU A 270 -9.97 7.04 16.82
N PRO A 271 -9.87 6.84 18.15
CA PRO A 271 -10.93 6.24 18.97
C PRO A 271 -12.10 7.21 19.20
N ILE A 272 -12.73 7.66 18.11
CA ILE A 272 -13.84 8.63 18.13
C ILE A 272 -14.98 8.02 17.30
N ASN A 273 -16.19 7.98 17.86
CA ASN A 273 -17.41 7.54 17.16
C ASN A 273 -17.30 6.20 16.41
N GLY A 274 -16.55 5.22 16.96
CA GLY A 274 -16.39 3.90 16.35
C GLY A 274 -15.55 3.87 15.07
N PHE A 275 -14.70 4.90 14.81
CA PHE A 275 -13.84 4.94 13.62
C PHE A 275 -12.76 3.85 13.58
N CYS A 276 -12.53 3.20 14.71
CA CYS A 276 -11.57 2.11 14.89
C CYS A 276 -12.22 0.72 14.97
N ASP A 277 -13.55 0.64 14.92
CA ASP A 277 -14.34 -0.58 15.08
C ASP A 277 -14.79 -1.15 13.73
#